data_AF-A0A098LKL4-F1
#
_entry.id   AF-A0A098LKL4-F1
#
_cell.length_a   1.000
_cell.length_b   1.000
_cell.length_c   1.000
_cell.angle_alpha   90.00
_cell.angle_beta   90.00
_cell.angle_gamma   90.00
#
_symmetry.space_group_name_H-M   'P 1'
#
loop_
_entity.id
_entity.type
_entity.pdbx_description
1 polymer ?
#
loop_
_entity_poly.entity_id
_entity_poly.type
_entity_poly.pdbx_seq_one_letter_code
_entity_poly.pdbx_strand_id
1 'polypeptide(L)'
;MFAQTNASEEGFASYYADKFHGRRTASGNRYHKNKLTAAHKTLPFDTKVKVTNLSNDSSVIVTINDRGPFAKGKIIDLSYYAAKELNFIKKGITKVRIEILSDSLNTNDTISIASSANEKKTEPPIPSYPGTYDFNFKETELSGYYIQTGAYKDSDILSEEINRLQKKIDSNNIYIEVIKIKNTIINRLLVGPFEKKNGDAEIAVLQKKGISGFLKSY
;
A
#
# COMPACT_ATOMS: atom_id res chain seq x y z
N MET A 1 -19.99 26.91 -26.25
CA MET A 1 -20.67 25.83 -25.49
C MET A 1 -19.83 24.57 -25.70
N PHE A 2 -18.94 24.22 -24.77
CA PHE A 2 -18.12 23.01 -24.90
C PHE A 2 -18.74 21.92 -24.04
N ALA A 3 -19.30 20.89 -24.68
CA ALA A 3 -19.73 19.68 -24.00
C ALA A 3 -18.48 18.95 -23.50
N GLN A 4 -18.34 18.85 -22.18
CA GLN A 4 -17.29 18.06 -21.53
C GLN A 4 -17.60 16.58 -21.80
N THR A 5 -17.02 16.02 -22.86
CA THR A 5 -17.09 14.58 -23.10
C THR A 5 -16.19 13.90 -22.07
N ASN A 6 -16.77 13.06 -21.21
CA ASN A 6 -15.99 12.13 -20.40
C ASN A 6 -15.22 11.24 -21.38
N ALA A 7 -13.92 11.50 -21.54
CA ALA A 7 -13.11 10.74 -22.48
C ALA A 7 -13.09 9.27 -22.03
N SER A 8 -13.47 8.39 -22.96
CA SER A 8 -13.57 6.95 -22.74
C SER A 8 -12.67 6.26 -23.75
N GLU A 9 -11.86 5.31 -23.27
CA GLU A 9 -10.93 4.53 -24.09
C GLU A 9 -11.13 3.03 -23.79
N GLU A 10 -11.11 2.20 -24.83
CA GLU A 10 -11.16 0.74 -24.70
C GLU A 10 -9.86 0.10 -25.15
N GLY A 11 -9.47 -0.97 -24.47
CA GLY A 11 -8.25 -1.69 -24.80
C GLY A 11 -7.97 -2.82 -23.81
N PHE A 12 -6.76 -3.36 -23.83
CA PHE A 12 -6.38 -4.40 -22.88
C PHE A 12 -5.80 -3.82 -21.61
N ALA A 13 -6.21 -4.37 -20.47
CA ALA A 13 -5.56 -4.19 -19.19
C ALA A 13 -4.68 -5.39 -18.85
N SER A 14 -3.56 -5.13 -18.18
CA SER A 14 -2.86 -6.17 -17.40
C SER A 14 -2.65 -5.69 -15.97
N TYR A 15 -1.88 -6.41 -15.17
CA TYR A 15 -1.50 -5.97 -13.83
C TYR A 15 -0.03 -6.22 -13.53
N TYR A 16 0.52 -5.44 -12.61
CA TYR A 16 1.90 -5.57 -12.17
C TYR A 16 2.15 -6.90 -11.46
N ALA A 17 3.24 -7.58 -11.82
CA ALA A 17 3.73 -8.74 -11.10
C ALA A 17 4.20 -8.38 -9.68
N ASP A 18 4.13 -9.33 -8.75
CA ASP A 18 4.51 -9.13 -7.33
C ASP A 18 5.92 -8.54 -7.15
N LYS A 19 6.87 -8.89 -8.02
CA LYS A 19 8.26 -8.39 -7.98
C LYS A 19 8.40 -6.86 -8.07
N PHE A 20 7.37 -6.16 -8.53
CA PHE A 20 7.36 -4.71 -8.61
C PHE A 20 7.01 -4.04 -7.28
N HIS A 21 6.41 -4.76 -6.31
CA HIS A 21 6.04 -4.20 -5.01
C HIS A 21 7.23 -3.49 -4.35
N GLY A 22 7.00 -2.26 -3.89
CA GLY A 22 8.01 -1.41 -3.26
C GLY A 22 8.97 -0.71 -4.22
N ARG A 23 8.96 -0.99 -5.54
CA ARG A 23 9.77 -0.24 -6.51
C ARG A 23 9.20 1.15 -6.73
N ARG A 24 10.04 2.11 -7.13
CA ARG A 24 9.57 3.47 -7.48
C ARG A 24 8.77 3.44 -8.78
N THR A 25 7.64 4.14 -8.80
CA THR A 25 6.85 4.47 -9.99
C THR A 25 7.35 5.78 -10.61
N ALA A 26 6.85 6.11 -11.80
CA ALA A 26 7.15 7.36 -12.48
C ALA A 26 6.64 8.61 -11.75
N SER A 27 5.64 8.50 -10.86
CA SER A 27 5.26 9.62 -9.98
C SER A 27 6.24 9.85 -8.81
N GLY A 28 7.21 8.95 -8.63
CA GLY A 28 8.19 9.00 -7.54
C GLY A 28 7.77 8.24 -6.28
N ASN A 29 6.48 7.90 -6.14
CA ASN A 29 5.98 7.06 -5.06
C ASN A 29 6.41 5.60 -5.25
N ARG A 30 6.39 4.79 -4.19
CA ARG A 30 6.62 3.34 -4.32
C ARG A 30 5.33 2.66 -4.75
N TYR A 31 5.42 1.70 -5.66
CA TYR A 31 4.30 0.87 -6.07
C TYR A 31 3.87 -0.03 -4.91
N HIS A 32 2.56 -0.03 -4.63
CA HIS A 32 1.92 -0.88 -3.64
C HIS A 32 0.86 -1.73 -4.30
N LYS A 33 1.08 -3.05 -4.29
CA LYS A 33 0.18 -4.01 -4.93
C LYS A 33 -1.24 -4.01 -4.37
N ASN A 34 -1.40 -3.57 -3.12
CA ASN A 34 -2.68 -3.51 -2.42
C ASN A 34 -3.40 -2.16 -2.54
N LYS A 35 -2.81 -1.16 -3.21
CA LYS A 35 -3.46 0.14 -3.46
C LYS A 35 -4.15 0.16 -4.81
N LEU A 36 -5.28 0.87 -4.91
CA LEU A 36 -6.01 1.08 -6.17
C LEU A 36 -5.30 2.10 -7.08
N THR A 37 -4.20 1.65 -7.68
CA THR A 37 -3.34 2.47 -8.55
C THR A 37 -3.14 1.81 -9.91
N ALA A 38 -2.72 2.61 -10.89
CA ALA A 38 -2.48 2.14 -12.25
C ALA A 38 -1.41 2.97 -13.00
N ALA A 39 -0.87 2.36 -14.05
CA ALA A 39 -0.01 3.00 -15.04
C ALA A 39 -0.80 3.33 -16.30
N HIS A 40 -0.60 4.53 -16.82
CA HIS A 40 -1.15 4.96 -18.10
C HIS A 40 -0.12 5.79 -18.88
N LYS A 41 -0.18 5.74 -20.22
CA LYS A 41 0.86 6.31 -21.11
C LYS A 41 0.92 7.83 -21.00
N THR A 42 -0.25 8.48 -21.01
CA THR A 42 -0.35 9.93 -21.21
C THR A 42 -1.15 10.66 -20.13
N LEU A 43 -2.17 10.02 -19.53
CA LEU A 43 -2.94 10.63 -18.43
C LEU A 43 -2.04 11.25 -17.34
N PRO A 44 -2.37 12.47 -16.88
CA PRO A 44 -1.66 13.10 -15.77
C PRO A 44 -1.62 12.20 -14.54
N PHE A 45 -0.56 12.33 -13.74
CA PHE A 45 -0.56 11.69 -12.43
C PHE A 45 -1.71 12.24 -11.57
N ASP A 46 -2.18 11.43 -10.64
CA ASP A 46 -3.32 11.69 -9.76
C ASP A 46 -4.70 11.75 -10.46
N THR A 47 -4.74 11.54 -11.79
CA THR A 47 -6.01 11.35 -12.50
C THR A 47 -6.72 10.10 -11.96
N LYS A 48 -8.00 10.24 -11.61
CA LYS A 48 -8.86 9.10 -11.26
C LYS A 48 -9.56 8.59 -12.50
N VAL A 49 -9.50 7.28 -12.71
CA VAL A 49 -10.21 6.62 -13.80
C VAL A 49 -11.06 5.49 -13.26
N LYS A 50 -12.30 5.39 -13.73
CA LYS A 50 -13.11 4.20 -13.57
C LYS A 50 -12.69 3.21 -14.64
N VAL A 51 -12.34 2.00 -14.22
CA VAL A 51 -11.97 0.91 -15.10
C VAL A 51 -13.05 -0.15 -15.01
N THR A 52 -13.64 -0.49 -16.15
CA THR A 52 -14.69 -1.51 -16.24
C THR A 52 -14.18 -2.70 -17.03
N ASN A 53 -14.22 -3.90 -16.46
CA ASN A 53 -13.89 -5.14 -17.14
C ASN A 53 -15.09 -5.58 -18.01
N LEU A 54 -14.91 -5.54 -19.33
CA LEU A 54 -15.98 -5.78 -20.29
C LEU A 54 -16.42 -7.25 -20.38
N SER A 55 -15.73 -8.16 -19.67
CA SER A 55 -16.09 -9.58 -19.64
C SER A 55 -17.04 -9.96 -18.50
N ASN A 56 -17.22 -9.10 -17.51
CA ASN A 56 -18.02 -9.38 -16.31
C ASN A 56 -18.67 -8.15 -15.68
N ASP A 57 -18.59 -6.99 -16.33
CA ASP A 57 -19.12 -5.69 -15.91
C ASP A 57 -18.67 -5.20 -14.53
N SER A 58 -17.66 -5.84 -13.93
CA SER A 58 -17.06 -5.37 -12.68
C SER A 58 -16.28 -4.08 -12.95
N SER A 59 -16.33 -3.12 -12.02
CA SER A 59 -15.60 -1.86 -12.15
C SER A 59 -14.88 -1.46 -10.88
N VAL A 60 -13.79 -0.72 -11.04
CA VAL A 60 -12.97 -0.21 -9.94
C VAL A 60 -12.44 1.18 -10.31
N ILE A 61 -12.34 2.07 -9.32
CA ILE A 61 -11.71 3.38 -9.51
C ILE A 61 -10.25 3.27 -9.08
N VAL A 62 -9.33 3.74 -9.94
CA VAL A 62 -7.89 3.75 -9.68
C VAL A 62 -7.30 5.13 -9.91
N THR A 63 -6.21 5.41 -9.22
CA THR A 63 -5.41 6.63 -9.42
C THR A 63 -4.20 6.35 -10.30
N ILE A 64 -3.97 7.18 -11.32
CA ILE A 64 -2.78 7.08 -12.17
C ILE A 64 -1.54 7.56 -11.42
N ASN A 65 -0.56 6.68 -11.20
CA ASN A 65 0.69 7.01 -10.49
C ASN A 65 1.95 6.48 -11.19
N ASP A 66 1.82 5.89 -12.37
CA ASP A 66 2.95 5.34 -13.11
C ASP A 66 2.78 5.50 -14.64
N ARG A 67 3.83 5.19 -15.39
CA ARG A 67 3.88 5.26 -16.86
C ARG A 67 4.01 3.88 -17.50
N GLY A 68 3.39 3.74 -18.66
CA GLY A 68 3.16 2.47 -19.35
C GLY A 68 1.67 2.29 -19.60
N PRO A 69 1.19 1.12 -20.05
CA PRO A 69 1.96 -0.03 -20.52
C PRO A 69 2.72 0.26 -21.83
N PHE A 70 3.89 -0.35 -22.00
CA PHE A 70 4.65 -0.26 -23.25
C PHE A 70 4.38 -1.41 -24.24
N ALA A 71 3.66 -2.45 -23.80
CA ALA A 71 3.26 -3.54 -24.69
C ALA A 71 2.13 -3.07 -25.64
N LYS A 72 2.21 -3.49 -26.91
CA LYS A 72 1.23 -3.14 -27.94
C LYS A 72 -0.16 -3.64 -27.56
N GLY A 73 -1.19 -2.82 -27.77
CA GLY A 73 -2.59 -3.16 -27.50
C GLY A 73 -3.04 -3.02 -26.04
N LYS A 74 -2.11 -2.86 -25.08
CA LYS A 74 -2.47 -2.53 -23.70
C LYS A 74 -2.61 -1.01 -23.52
N ILE A 75 -3.61 -0.62 -22.73
CA ILE A 75 -3.92 0.79 -22.42
C ILE A 75 -3.67 1.11 -20.95
N ILE A 76 -3.75 0.12 -20.06
CA ILE A 76 -3.57 0.32 -18.62
C ILE A 76 -2.90 -0.89 -17.95
N ASP A 77 -1.97 -0.64 -17.04
CA ASP A 77 -1.41 -1.67 -16.13
C ASP A 77 -1.87 -1.38 -14.70
N LEU A 78 -2.67 -2.29 -14.15
CA LEU A 78 -3.33 -2.14 -12.86
C LEU A 78 -2.45 -2.66 -11.71
N SER A 79 -2.69 -2.15 -10.51
CA SER A 79 -2.26 -2.83 -9.28
C SER A 79 -2.87 -4.25 -9.18
N TYR A 80 -2.20 -5.13 -8.42
CA TYR A 80 -2.72 -6.47 -8.16
C TYR A 80 -4.11 -6.41 -7.53
N TYR A 81 -4.32 -5.51 -6.57
CA TYR A 81 -5.61 -5.38 -5.90
C TYR A 81 -6.71 -4.88 -6.82
N ALA A 82 -6.46 -3.88 -7.66
CA ALA A 82 -7.44 -3.46 -8.68
C ALA A 82 -7.79 -4.61 -9.65
N ALA A 83 -6.80 -5.41 -10.06
CA ALA A 83 -7.04 -6.56 -10.92
C ALA A 83 -7.80 -7.71 -10.22
N LYS A 84 -7.64 -7.84 -8.90
CA LYS A 84 -8.42 -8.75 -8.06
C LYS A 84 -9.88 -8.31 -7.99
N GLU A 85 -10.16 -7.03 -7.73
CA GLU A 85 -11.52 -6.47 -7.71
C GLU A 85 -12.22 -6.62 -9.07
N LEU A 86 -11.46 -6.49 -10.18
CA LEU A 86 -11.97 -6.70 -11.53
C LEU A 86 -12.07 -8.17 -11.96
N ASN A 87 -11.71 -9.12 -11.08
CA ASN A 87 -11.82 -10.56 -11.30
C ASN A 87 -11.09 -11.09 -12.55
N PHE A 88 -9.88 -10.59 -12.84
CA PHE A 88 -9.08 -11.08 -13.98
C PHE A 88 -7.68 -11.59 -13.64
N ILE A 89 -7.34 -11.75 -12.34
CA ILE A 89 -6.03 -12.26 -11.90
C ILE A 89 -5.64 -13.56 -12.61
N LYS A 90 -6.55 -14.53 -12.68
CA LYS A 90 -6.32 -15.84 -13.34
C LYS A 90 -6.08 -15.71 -14.86
N LYS A 91 -6.71 -14.73 -15.51
CA LYS A 91 -6.56 -14.50 -16.96
C LYS A 91 -5.27 -13.75 -17.30
N GLY A 92 -4.73 -12.97 -16.37
CA GLY A 92 -3.55 -12.11 -16.58
C GLY A 92 -3.86 -10.82 -17.33
N ILE A 93 -4.72 -10.89 -18.35
CA ILE A 93 -5.11 -9.80 -19.24
C ILE A 93 -6.63 -9.86 -19.45
N THR A 94 -7.27 -8.69 -19.56
CA THR A 94 -8.70 -8.60 -19.94
C THR A 94 -8.96 -7.35 -20.77
N LYS A 95 -10.06 -7.35 -21.54
CA LYS A 95 -10.52 -6.14 -22.23
C LYS A 95 -11.24 -5.23 -21.23
N VAL A 96 -10.89 -3.96 -21.22
CA VAL A 96 -11.46 -2.96 -20.31
C VAL A 96 -11.90 -1.72 -21.09
N ARG A 97 -12.80 -0.97 -20.46
CA ARG A 97 -13.07 0.44 -20.76
C ARG A 97 -12.56 1.29 -19.60
N ILE A 98 -11.85 2.36 -19.90
CA ILE A 98 -11.44 3.38 -18.92
C ILE A 98 -12.23 4.66 -19.16
N GLU A 99 -12.72 5.26 -18.09
CA GLU A 99 -13.47 6.51 -18.11
C GLU A 99 -12.81 7.48 -17.13
N ILE A 100 -12.40 8.66 -17.63
CA ILE A 100 -11.80 9.69 -16.77
C ILE A 100 -12.89 10.28 -15.88
N LEU A 101 -12.66 10.30 -14.58
CA LEU A 101 -13.52 10.99 -13.64
C LEU A 101 -13.07 12.44 -13.56
N SER A 102 -13.86 13.36 -14.11
CA SER A 102 -13.62 14.78 -13.92
C SER A 102 -13.93 15.15 -12.47
N ASP A 103 -13.01 15.84 -11.80
CA ASP A 103 -13.30 16.56 -10.55
C ASP A 103 -14.21 17.76 -10.87
N SER A 104 -15.46 17.50 -11.28
CA SER A 104 -16.50 18.49 -11.07
C SER A 104 -16.70 18.56 -9.56
N LEU A 105 -16.13 19.58 -8.93
CA LEU A 105 -16.50 20.03 -7.59
C LEU A 105 -17.98 20.41 -7.59
N ASN A 106 -18.88 19.40 -7.58
CA ASN A 106 -20.28 19.57 -7.24
C ASN A 106 -20.41 19.24 -5.76
N THR A 107 -20.22 20.26 -4.93
CA THR A 107 -20.33 20.24 -3.47
C THR A 107 -21.74 19.92 -2.93
N ASN A 108 -22.69 19.51 -3.78
CA ASN A 108 -24.09 19.35 -3.40
C ASN A 108 -24.59 17.89 -3.37
N ASP A 109 -23.78 16.90 -3.80
CA ASP A 109 -24.16 15.48 -3.75
C ASP A 109 -23.57 14.74 -2.52
N THR A 110 -22.85 15.43 -1.64
CA THR A 110 -22.11 14.84 -0.51
C THR A 110 -22.98 14.41 0.68
N ILE A 111 -24.31 14.51 0.63
CA ILE A 111 -25.18 14.23 1.80
C ILE A 111 -25.94 12.89 1.72
N SER A 112 -25.99 12.18 0.59
CA SER A 112 -26.91 11.02 0.45
C SER A 112 -26.27 9.64 0.22
N ILE A 113 -24.94 9.50 0.16
CA ILE A 113 -24.26 8.19 -0.03
C ILE A 113 -23.49 7.72 1.23
N ALA A 114 -23.53 8.49 2.32
CA ALA A 114 -22.95 8.10 3.61
C ALA A 114 -23.87 7.20 4.45
N SER A 115 -24.61 6.28 3.82
CA SER A 115 -25.49 5.33 4.51
C SER A 115 -25.50 3.98 3.81
N SER A 116 -24.32 3.39 3.59
CA SER A 116 -24.13 1.93 3.39
C SER A 116 -22.63 1.60 3.31
N ALA A 117 -21.87 1.95 4.35
CA ALA A 117 -20.56 1.38 4.59
C ALA A 117 -20.69 0.37 5.74
N ASN A 118 -20.96 -0.86 5.31
CA ASN A 118 -20.87 -2.09 6.08
C ASN A 118 -19.59 -2.11 6.94
N GLU A 119 -19.73 -2.52 8.21
CA GLU A 119 -18.69 -2.57 9.24
C GLU A 119 -17.39 -3.23 8.74
N LYS A 120 -16.41 -2.43 8.33
CA LYS A 120 -15.03 -2.90 8.20
C LYS A 120 -14.37 -2.82 9.56
N LYS A 121 -14.14 -4.01 10.14
CA LYS A 121 -13.17 -4.29 11.22
C LYS A 121 -12.05 -3.24 11.22
N THR A 122 -12.09 -2.32 12.19
CA THR A 122 -11.05 -1.33 12.41
C THR A 122 -9.84 -2.05 13.00
N GLU A 123 -8.81 -2.28 12.19
CA GLU A 123 -7.46 -2.42 12.72
C GLU A 123 -7.16 -1.17 13.58
N PRO A 124 -6.49 -1.30 14.73
CA PRO A 124 -6.20 -0.14 15.55
C PRO A 124 -5.41 0.89 14.72
N PRO A 125 -5.71 2.19 14.84
CA PRO A 125 -4.98 3.20 14.09
C PRO A 125 -3.52 3.19 14.55
N ILE A 126 -2.60 2.93 13.61
CA ILE A 126 -1.16 3.09 13.85
C ILE A 126 -0.94 4.48 14.48
N PRO A 127 -0.24 4.58 15.62
CA PRO A 127 -0.01 5.84 16.31
C PRO A 127 0.66 6.87 15.40
N SER A 128 0.15 8.10 15.44
CA SER A 128 0.65 9.23 14.65
C SER A 128 1.53 10.18 15.47
N TYR A 129 1.68 9.93 16.77
CA TYR A 129 2.47 10.74 17.69
C TYR A 129 3.80 10.07 18.01
N PRO A 130 4.90 10.83 18.21
CA PRO A 130 6.17 10.25 18.61
C PRO A 130 6.06 9.50 19.94
N GLY A 131 6.63 8.31 19.99
CA GLY A 131 6.54 7.42 21.13
C GLY A 131 6.93 5.99 20.74
N THR A 132 6.95 5.10 21.72
CA THR A 132 7.13 3.67 21.46
C THR A 132 5.88 2.92 21.87
N TYR A 133 5.48 1.97 21.03
CA TYR A 133 4.25 1.22 21.19
C TYR A 133 4.51 -0.28 21.03
N ASP A 134 3.78 -1.08 21.80
CA ASP A 134 3.74 -2.53 21.61
C ASP A 134 2.94 -2.90 20.34
N PHE A 135 2.85 -4.20 20.04
CA PHE A 135 2.10 -4.71 18.90
C PHE A 135 0.60 -4.34 18.91
N ASN A 136 0.02 -4.12 20.08
CA ASN A 136 -1.38 -3.69 20.23
C ASN A 136 -1.51 -2.16 20.25
N PHE A 137 -0.43 -1.45 19.91
CA PHE A 137 -0.33 0.00 19.89
C PHE A 137 -0.52 0.66 21.26
N LYS A 138 -0.27 -0.07 22.34
CA LYS A 138 -0.21 0.51 23.68
C LYS A 138 1.17 1.13 23.89
N GLU A 139 1.18 2.38 24.35
CA GLU A 139 2.42 3.08 24.65
C GLU A 139 3.23 2.34 25.72
N THR A 140 4.54 2.23 25.50
CA THR A 140 5.45 1.41 26.30
C THR A 140 6.88 1.97 26.24
N GLU A 141 7.69 1.60 27.23
CA GLU A 141 9.11 1.92 27.24
C GLU A 141 9.92 0.71 26.73
N LEU A 142 10.92 0.98 25.89
CA LEU A 142 11.86 -0.04 25.46
C LEU A 142 12.91 -0.24 26.55
N SER A 143 13.31 -1.49 26.77
CA SER A 143 14.43 -1.82 27.64
C SER A 143 15.29 -2.91 27.01
N GLY A 144 16.61 -2.70 26.97
CA GLY A 144 17.56 -3.67 26.42
C GLY A 144 17.82 -3.47 24.93
N TYR A 145 18.00 -4.57 24.20
CA TYR A 145 18.43 -4.53 22.81
C TYR A 145 17.32 -4.92 21.85
N TYR A 146 17.21 -4.21 20.74
CA TYR A 146 16.20 -4.45 19.72
C TYR A 146 16.82 -4.48 18.34
N ILE A 147 16.27 -5.29 17.44
CA ILE A 147 16.64 -5.33 16.03
C ILE A 147 15.62 -4.50 15.25
N GLN A 148 16.07 -3.41 14.62
CA GLN A 148 15.22 -2.67 13.70
C GLN A 148 15.13 -3.42 12.37
N THR A 149 13.94 -3.90 12.04
CA THR A 149 13.66 -4.68 10.82
C THR A 149 13.25 -3.80 9.63
N GLY A 150 12.80 -2.57 9.90
CA GLY A 150 12.45 -1.61 8.86
C GLY A 150 12.09 -0.23 9.39
N ALA A 151 11.89 0.72 8.46
CA ALA A 151 11.39 2.07 8.74
C ALA A 151 10.42 2.49 7.64
N TYR A 152 9.23 2.93 8.03
CA TYR A 152 8.07 3.09 7.16
C TYR A 152 7.43 4.46 7.33
N LYS A 153 7.31 5.20 6.22
CA LYS A 153 6.49 6.43 6.15
C LYS A 153 5.01 6.13 5.93
N ASP A 154 4.75 5.06 5.19
CA ASP A 154 3.42 4.66 4.73
C ASP A 154 2.87 3.63 5.73
N SER A 155 1.70 3.95 6.31
CA SER A 155 1.03 3.11 7.30
C SER A 155 0.63 1.75 6.74
N ASP A 156 0.28 1.67 5.46
CA ASP A 156 -0.17 0.42 4.86
C ASP A 156 0.99 -0.57 4.72
N ILE A 157 2.18 -0.08 4.37
CA ILE A 157 3.40 -0.91 4.33
C ILE A 157 3.76 -1.38 5.74
N LEU A 158 3.64 -0.50 6.74
CA LEU A 158 3.89 -0.87 8.13
C LEU A 158 2.94 -1.99 8.56
N SER A 159 1.63 -1.85 8.32
CA SER A 159 0.64 -2.88 8.62
C SER A 159 0.94 -4.20 7.91
N GLU A 160 1.31 -4.16 6.62
CA GLU A 160 1.73 -5.37 5.88
C GLU A 160 2.94 -6.05 6.52
N GLU A 161 3.93 -5.28 6.95
CA GLU A 161 5.14 -5.82 7.57
C GLU A 161 4.86 -6.37 8.98
N ILE A 162 4.08 -5.66 9.80
CA ILE A 162 3.59 -6.16 11.10
C ILE A 162 2.87 -7.50 10.89
N ASN A 163 1.97 -7.56 9.91
CA ASN A 163 1.25 -8.78 9.53
C ASN A 163 2.18 -9.92 9.06
N ARG A 164 3.30 -9.59 8.41
CA ARG A 164 4.32 -10.56 8.01
C ARG A 164 5.13 -11.06 9.21
N LEU A 165 5.49 -10.19 10.14
CA LEU A 165 6.29 -10.54 11.32
C LEU A 165 5.50 -11.39 12.32
N GLN A 166 4.24 -11.05 12.61
CA GLN A 166 3.42 -11.83 13.56
C GLN A 166 3.22 -13.30 13.15
N LYS A 167 3.38 -13.62 11.86
CA LYS A 167 3.33 -15.01 11.35
C LYS A 167 4.62 -15.81 11.62
N LYS A 168 5.71 -15.14 12.00
CA LYS A 168 7.07 -15.70 12.10
C LYS A 168 7.64 -15.64 13.51
N ILE A 169 7.21 -14.65 14.28
CA ILE A 169 7.64 -14.38 15.65
C ILE A 169 6.43 -14.04 16.51
N ASP A 170 6.57 -14.23 17.81
CA ASP A 170 5.55 -13.82 18.79
C ASP A 170 5.33 -12.30 18.70
N SER A 171 4.06 -11.89 18.61
CA SER A 171 3.64 -10.49 18.58
C SER A 171 4.08 -9.71 19.80
N ASN A 172 4.26 -10.34 20.97
CA ASN A 172 4.80 -9.68 22.16
C ASN A 172 6.24 -9.18 21.97
N ASN A 173 6.93 -9.68 20.94
CA ASN A 173 8.29 -9.26 20.61
C ASN A 173 8.33 -8.24 19.47
N ILE A 174 7.21 -7.63 19.10
CA ILE A 174 7.11 -6.64 18.02
C ILE A 174 6.75 -5.29 18.63
N TYR A 175 7.56 -4.27 18.32
CA TYR A 175 7.39 -2.91 18.81
C TYR A 175 7.51 -1.91 17.66
N ILE A 176 6.92 -0.74 17.85
CA ILE A 176 6.88 0.34 16.88
C ILE A 176 7.39 1.60 17.57
N GLU A 177 8.52 2.12 17.10
CA GLU A 177 9.02 3.43 17.50
C GLU A 177 8.58 4.45 16.45
N VAL A 178 7.67 5.34 16.83
CA VAL A 178 7.21 6.46 16.01
C VAL A 178 8.11 7.65 16.29
N ILE A 179 8.75 8.17 15.25
CA ILE A 179 9.56 9.38 15.35
C ILE A 179 9.09 10.43 14.35
N LYS A 180 9.25 11.70 14.71
CA LYS A 180 9.00 12.83 13.82
C LYS A 180 10.33 13.45 13.42
N ILE A 181 10.66 13.38 12.13
CA ILE A 181 11.83 14.06 11.56
C ILE A 181 11.30 15.22 10.70
N LYS A 182 11.55 16.45 11.15
CA LYS A 182 10.94 17.67 10.58
C LYS A 182 9.39 17.56 10.58
N ASN A 183 8.78 17.49 9.41
CA ASN A 183 7.33 17.32 9.24
C ASN A 183 6.94 15.92 8.76
N THR A 184 7.83 14.93 8.86
CA THR A 184 7.56 13.56 8.42
C THR A 184 7.58 12.59 9.59
N ILE A 185 6.52 11.80 9.71
CA ILE A 185 6.46 10.67 10.64
C ILE A 185 7.18 9.47 10.01
N ILE A 186 8.00 8.80 10.81
CA ILE A 186 8.66 7.55 10.45
C ILE A 186 8.34 6.53 11.54
N ASN A 187 7.79 5.40 11.13
CA ASN A 187 7.52 4.25 11.98
C ASN A 187 8.66 3.26 11.84
N ARG A 188 9.47 3.09 12.88
CA ARG A 188 10.52 2.08 12.93
C ARG A 188 9.96 0.82 13.54
N LEU A 189 10.09 -0.29 12.83
CA LEU A 189 9.64 -1.59 13.31
C LEU A 189 10.79 -2.30 14.01
N LEU A 190 10.55 -2.72 15.25
CA LEU A 190 11.54 -3.26 16.16
C LEU A 190 11.14 -4.68 16.59
N VAL A 191 12.14 -5.55 16.75
CA VAL A 191 11.98 -6.89 17.31
C VAL A 191 12.88 -7.05 18.52
N GLY A 192 12.35 -7.56 19.63
CA GLY A 192 13.05 -7.70 20.91
C GLY A 192 12.06 -7.78 22.07
N PRO A 193 12.48 -7.52 23.33
CA PRO A 193 13.84 -7.20 23.75
C PRO A 193 14.77 -8.43 23.69
N PHE A 194 16.07 -8.18 23.53
CA PHE A 194 17.15 -9.14 23.66
C PHE A 194 18.05 -8.75 24.83
N GLU A 195 18.61 -9.75 25.54
CA GLU A 195 19.39 -9.53 26.75
C GLU A 195 20.76 -8.88 26.50
N LYS A 196 21.38 -9.16 25.34
CA LYS A 196 22.76 -8.74 25.04
C LYS A 196 22.84 -7.98 23.72
N LYS A 197 23.80 -7.06 23.63
CA LYS A 197 24.15 -6.36 22.38
C LYS A 197 24.83 -7.26 21.34
N ASN A 198 25.00 -8.55 21.63
CA ASN A 198 25.69 -9.47 20.74
C ASN A 198 24.74 -10.00 19.67
N GLY A 199 24.18 -9.08 18.89
CA GLY A 199 23.06 -9.33 17.99
C GLY A 199 23.36 -10.27 16.83
N ASP A 200 24.58 -10.80 16.66
CA ASP A 200 24.90 -11.70 15.55
C ASP A 200 24.11 -13.01 15.65
N ALA A 201 23.92 -13.55 16.86
CA ALA A 201 23.13 -14.76 17.06
C ALA A 201 21.63 -14.50 16.83
N GLU A 202 21.10 -13.41 17.39
CA GLU A 202 19.70 -13.02 17.26
C GLU A 202 19.36 -12.61 15.83
N ILE A 203 20.24 -11.84 15.17
CA ILE A 203 20.15 -11.51 13.74
C ILE A 203 20.19 -12.79 12.91
N ALA A 204 21.08 -13.74 13.20
CA ALA A 204 21.13 -15.02 12.48
C ALA A 204 19.83 -15.83 12.66
N VAL A 205 19.22 -15.83 13.85
CA VAL A 205 17.93 -16.47 14.11
C VAL A 205 16.81 -15.79 13.31
N LEU A 206 16.76 -14.46 13.29
CA LEU A 206 15.80 -13.71 12.49
C LEU A 206 16.01 -13.92 10.99
N GLN A 207 17.27 -13.96 10.53
CA GLN A 207 17.61 -14.21 9.13
C GLN A 207 17.16 -15.59 8.66
N LYS A 208 17.28 -16.63 9.50
CA LYS A 208 16.71 -17.97 9.23
C LYS A 208 15.19 -17.94 9.08
N LYS A 209 14.51 -17.00 9.74
CA LYS A 209 13.07 -16.72 9.57
C LYS A 209 12.78 -15.77 8.40
N GLY A 210 13.78 -15.34 7.63
CA GLY A 210 13.64 -14.38 6.54
C GLY A 210 13.30 -12.97 7.02
N ILE A 211 13.83 -12.58 8.18
CA ILE A 211 13.73 -11.25 8.79
C ILE A 211 15.16 -10.70 8.89
N SER A 212 15.43 -9.59 8.22
CA SER A 212 16.72 -8.89 8.25
C SER A 212 16.59 -7.55 8.94
N GLY A 213 17.66 -7.06 9.56
CA GLY A 213 17.66 -5.79 10.26
C GLY A 213 19.03 -5.46 10.84
N PHE A 214 19.10 -4.38 11.61
CA PHE A 214 20.30 -3.98 12.34
C PHE A 214 19.99 -3.78 13.82
N LEU A 215 20.97 -4.08 14.66
CA LEU A 215 20.82 -4.00 16.11
C LEU A 215 20.87 -2.55 16.60
N LYS A 216 20.03 -2.25 17.58
CA LYS A 216 20.00 -1.00 18.34
C LYS A 216 19.94 -1.29 19.84
N SER A 217 20.57 -0.41 20.60
CA SER A 217 20.44 -0.34 22.05
C SER A 217 19.45 0.77 22.41
N TYR A 218 18.50 0.47 23.28
CA TYR A 218 17.53 1.41 23.82
C TYR A 218 17.62 1.45 25.34
#